data_AF-A0A1E9BC92-F1
#
_entry.id   AF-A0A1E9BC92-F1
#
_cell.length_a   1.000
_cell.length_b   1.000
_cell.length_c   1.000
_cell.angle_alpha   90.00
_cell.angle_beta   90.00
_cell.angle_gamma   90.00
#
_symmetry.space_group_name_H-M   'P 1'
#
loop_
_entity.id
_entity.type
_entity.pdbx_description
1 polymer ?
#
loop_
_entity_poly.entity_id
_entity_poly.type
_entity_poly.pdbx_seq_one_letter_code
_entity_poly.pdbx_strand_id
1 'polypeptide(L)'
;MSITPQEIIDKAFSIKFRGYNKEEVDEFLDKIYFDYEELVRYKDETEVYTKRLEERLSSFTTDFPKRTVTNEQEPEPLNDSI
;
A
#
# COMPACT_ATOMS: atom_id res chain seq x y z
N MET A 1 0.75 -10.51 -11.59
CA MET A 1 0.00 -11.77 -11.67
C MET A 1 0.10 -12.41 -10.31
N SER A 2 -1.02 -12.49 -9.60
CA SER A 2 -1.10 -13.02 -8.24
C SER A 2 -2.04 -14.21 -8.30
N ILE A 3 -1.64 -15.34 -7.72
CA ILE A 3 -2.56 -16.45 -7.53
C ILE A 3 -3.63 -15.99 -6.55
N THR A 4 -4.90 -16.19 -6.88
CA THR A 4 -6.01 -15.91 -5.96
C THR A 4 -6.29 -17.12 -5.06
N PRO A 5 -6.84 -16.94 -3.84
CA PRO A 5 -7.25 -18.08 -3.00
C PRO A 5 -8.15 -19.07 -3.76
N GLN A 6 -9.07 -18.56 -4.58
CA GLN A 6 -9.98 -19.37 -5.38
C GLN A 6 -9.25 -20.25 -6.40
N GLU A 7 -8.22 -19.71 -7.06
CA GLU A 7 -7.39 -20.46 -8.00
C GLU A 7 -6.59 -21.60 -7.34
N ILE A 8 -6.34 -21.53 -6.03
CA ILE A 8 -5.66 -22.59 -5.27
C ILE A 8 -6.61 -23.77 -5.08
N ILE A 9 -7.86 -23.51 -4.71
CA ILE A 9 -8.90 -24.54 -4.51
C ILE A 9 -9.28 -25.19 -5.85
N ASP A 10 -9.45 -24.39 -6.90
CA ASP A 10 -9.90 -24.88 -8.21
C ASP A 10 -8.78 -25.60 -8.99
N LYS A 11 -7.56 -25.67 -8.43
CA LYS A 11 -6.41 -26.23 -9.12
C LYS A 11 -6.47 -27.76 -9.18
N ALA A 12 -6.87 -28.29 -10.33
CA ALA A 12 -6.71 -29.72 -10.63
C ALA A 12 -5.29 -30.03 -11.16
N PHE A 13 -4.61 -31.01 -10.54
CA PHE A 13 -3.33 -31.54 -11.02
C PHE A 13 -3.52 -32.84 -11.81
N SER A 14 -2.75 -33.01 -12.89
CA SER A 14 -2.75 -34.25 -13.67
C SER A 14 -2.06 -35.38 -12.90
N ILE A 15 -2.68 -36.55 -12.84
CA ILE A 15 -2.10 -37.74 -12.20
C ILE A 15 -1.07 -38.38 -13.14
N LYS A 16 0.10 -38.76 -12.60
CA LYS A 16 1.18 -39.46 -13.32
C LYS A 16 1.60 -40.70 -12.55
N PHE A 17 2.18 -41.69 -13.24
CA PHE A 17 2.60 -42.99 -12.68
C PHE A 17 3.57 -42.88 -11.48
N ARG A 18 4.29 -41.76 -11.38
CA ARG A 18 5.00 -41.34 -10.17
C ARG A 18 4.68 -39.86 -9.93
N GLY A 19 4.26 -39.54 -8.71
CA GLY A 19 3.88 -38.20 -8.29
C GLY A 19 3.68 -38.15 -6.78
N TYR A 20 3.34 -36.95 -6.29
CA TYR A 20 2.97 -36.76 -4.89
C TYR A 20 1.65 -37.45 -4.58
N ASN A 21 1.47 -37.82 -3.31
CA ASN A 21 0.18 -38.30 -2.83
C ASN A 21 -0.84 -37.16 -2.94
N LYS A 22 -1.98 -37.44 -3.56
CA LYS A 22 -3.06 -36.47 -3.73
C LYS A 22 -3.54 -35.93 -2.39
N GLU A 23 -3.72 -36.79 -1.39
CA GLU A 23 -4.23 -36.39 -0.07
C GLU A 23 -3.26 -35.44 0.66
N GLU A 24 -1.95 -35.72 0.60
CA GLU A 24 -0.93 -34.84 1.18
C GLU A 24 -0.86 -33.49 0.46
N VAL A 25 -1.06 -33.49 -0.86
CA VAL A 25 -1.11 -32.26 -1.66
C VAL A 25 -2.36 -31.46 -1.31
N ASP A 26 -3.52 -32.10 -1.23
CA ASP A 26 -4.79 -31.45 -0.91
C ASP A 26 -4.71 -30.82 0.51
N GLU A 27 -4.23 -31.55 1.52
CA GLU A 27 -4.02 -31.01 2.89
C GLU A 27 -3.04 -29.82 2.93
N PHE A 28 -2.03 -29.83 2.07
CA PHE A 28 -1.07 -28.74 1.98
C PHE A 28 -1.68 -27.50 1.30
N LEU A 29 -2.48 -27.71 0.25
CA LEU A 29 -3.19 -26.64 -0.45
C LEU A 29 -4.24 -25.99 0.43
N ASP A 30 -4.92 -26.75 1.29
CA ASP A 30 -5.86 -26.20 2.28
C ASP A 30 -5.16 -25.23 3.24
N LYS A 31 -3.98 -25.59 3.74
CA LYS A 31 -3.18 -24.70 4.61
C LYS A 31 -2.77 -23.43 3.88
N ILE A 32 -2.27 -23.56 2.65
CA ILE A 32 -1.91 -22.40 1.83
C ILE A 32 -3.13 -21.52 1.58
N TYR A 33 -4.30 -22.11 1.31
CA TYR A 33 -5.53 -21.36 1.09
C TYR A 33 -5.86 -20.48 2.30
N PHE A 34 -5.88 -21.06 3.51
CA PHE A 34 -6.19 -20.31 4.74
C PHE A 34 -5.18 -19.18 4.99
N ASP A 35 -3.88 -19.48 4.88
CA ASP A 35 -2.82 -18.49 5.09
C ASP A 35 -2.91 -17.35 4.06
N TYR A 36 -3.23 -17.68 2.81
CA TYR A 36 -3.33 -16.69 1.74
C TYR A 36 -4.58 -15.82 1.87
N GLU A 37 -5.71 -16.40 2.29
CA GLU A 37 -6.94 -15.65 2.59
C GLU A 37 -6.69 -14.64 3.72
N GLU A 38 -6.04 -15.07 4.79
CA GLU A 38 -5.69 -14.19 5.91
C GLU A 38 -4.73 -13.07 5.47
N LEU A 39 -3.73 -13.40 4.66
CA LEU A 39 -2.78 -12.43 4.13
C LEU A 39 -3.46 -11.37 3.24
N VAL A 40 -4.38 -11.79 2.37
CA VAL A 40 -5.14 -10.87 1.52
C VAL A 40 -6.01 -9.95 2.37
N ARG A 41 -6.73 -10.49 3.35
CA ARG A 41 -7.53 -9.67 4.27
C ARG A 41 -6.67 -8.64 5.02
N TYR A 42 -5.52 -9.08 5.56
CA TYR A 42 -4.60 -8.20 6.28
C TYR A 42 -4.04 -7.09 5.38
N LYS A 43 -3.71 -7.42 4.12
CA LYS A 43 -3.26 -6.44 3.13
C LYS A 43 -4.34 -5.39 2.88
N ASP A 44 -5.57 -5.80 2.63
CA ASP A 44 -6.68 -4.89 2.34
C ASP A 44 -6.99 -3.97 3.54
N GLU A 45 -7.00 -4.51 4.76
CA GLU A 45 -7.17 -3.72 5.99
C GLU A 45 -6.03 -2.71 6.19
N THR A 46 -4.79 -3.12 5.92
CA THR A 46 -3.60 -2.27 6.05
C THR A 46 -3.59 -1.14 5.00
N GLU A 47 -4.00 -1.42 3.76
CA GLU A 47 -4.13 -0.41 2.71
C GLU A 47 -5.21 0.63 3.06
N VAL A 48 -6.35 0.19 3.60
CA VAL A 48 -7.40 1.11 4.10
C VAL A 48 -6.87 1.96 5.25
N TYR A 49 -6.14 1.37 6.20
CA TYR A 49 -5.55 2.12 7.31
C TYR A 49 -4.53 3.15 6.84
N THR A 50 -3.64 2.77 5.92
CA THR A 50 -2.63 3.65 5.33
C THR A 50 -3.29 4.83 4.62
N LYS A 51 -4.30 4.57 3.79
CA LYS A 51 -5.05 5.62 3.09
C LYS A 51 -5.71 6.60 4.06
N ARG A 52 -6.30 6.10 5.16
CA ARG A 52 -6.88 6.97 6.21
C ARG A 52 -5.84 7.84 6.91
N LEU A 53 -4.64 7.31 7.14
CA LEU A 53 -3.54 8.09 7.72
C LEU A 53 -3.04 9.17 6.75
N GLU A 54 -2.90 8.84 5.48
CA GLU A 54 -2.51 9.78 4.41
C GLU A 54 -3.53 10.91 4.27
N GLU A 55 -4.84 10.60 4.26
CA GLU A 55 -5.91 11.59 4.22
C GLU A 55 -5.85 12.55 5.43
N ARG A 56 -5.64 12.01 6.64
CA ARG A 56 -5.46 12.83 7.85
C ARG A 56 -4.24 13.74 7.71
N LEU A 57 -3.09 13.21 7.31
CA LEU A 57 -1.87 14.01 7.14
C LEU A 57 -2.05 15.12 6.08
N SER A 58 -2.71 14.81 4.97
CA SER A 58 -3.03 15.79 3.91
C SER A 58 -3.92 16.91 4.43
N SER A 59 -4.92 16.61 5.26
CA SER A 59 -5.77 17.63 5.87
C SER A 59 -4.97 18.61 6.74
N PHE A 60 -4.07 18.09 7.59
CA PHE A 60 -3.22 18.92 8.44
C PHE A 60 -2.23 19.81 7.66
N THR A 61 -1.70 19.33 6.54
CA THR A 61 -0.70 20.08 5.74
C THR A 61 -1.30 21.15 4.84
N THR A 62 -2.59 21.06 4.53
CA THR A 62 -3.27 22.03 3.66
C THR A 62 -3.75 23.28 4.42
N ASP A 63 -3.99 23.14 5.73
CA ASP A 63 -4.52 24.21 6.59
C ASP A 63 -3.46 25.19 7.12
N PHE A 64 -2.20 25.08 6.71
CA PHE A 64 -1.19 26.06 7.09
C PHE A 64 -1.37 27.34 6.26
N PRO A 65 -1.72 28.49 6.88
CA PRO A 65 -1.71 29.75 6.17
C PRO A 65 -0.27 30.00 5.70
N LYS A 66 -0.06 29.99 4.38
CA LYS A 66 1.21 30.42 3.78
C LYS A 66 1.46 31.84 4.29
N ARG A 67 2.41 32.01 5.20
CA ARG A 67 2.91 33.34 5.57
C ARG A 67 3.43 33.97 4.28
N THR A 68 2.65 34.87 3.70
CA THR A 68 3.13 35.79 2.67
C THR A 68 4.14 36.69 3.36
N VAL A 69 5.43 36.41 3.14
CA VAL A 69 6.50 37.33 3.51
C VAL A 69 6.37 38.52 2.55
N THR A 70 5.77 39.62 3.02
CA THR A 70 5.84 40.91 2.35
C THR A 70 7.30 41.35 2.38
N ASN A 71 7.96 41.28 1.23
CA ASN A 71 9.30 41.83 1.04
C ASN A 71 9.15 43.34 0.82
N GLU A 72 8.97 44.09 1.90
CA GLU A 72 9.08 45.55 1.89
C GLU A 72 10.57 45.90 2.02
N GLN A 73 11.26 45.89 0.89
CA GLN A 73 12.58 46.50 0.76
C GLN A 73 12.35 47.96 0.37
N GLU A 74 12.36 48.89 1.34
CA GLU A 74 12.47 50.31 1.04
C GLU A 74 13.80 50.55 0.28
N PRO A 75 13.77 51.22 -0.88
CA PRO A 75 15.01 51.64 -1.54
C PRO A 75 15.61 52.81 -0.76
N GLU A 76 16.67 52.55 -0.01
CA GLU A 76 17.55 53.58 0.58
C GLU A 76 17.97 54.59 -0.51
N PRO A 77 17.78 55.91 -0.30
CA PRO A 77 18.16 56.90 -1.30
C PRO A 77 19.69 56.96 -1.43
N LEU A 78 20.17 56.73 -2.65
CA LEU A 78 21.55 56.86 -3.08
C LEU A 78 22.12 58.24 -2.68
N ASN A 79 22.97 58.28 -1.66
CA ASN A 79 23.67 59.50 -1.25
C ASN A 79 24.87 59.73 -2.18
N ASP A 80 24.64 60.45 -3.28
CA ASP A 80 25.72 60.99 -4.10
C ASP A 80 26.47 62.06 -3.29
N SER A 81 27.65 61.69 -2.81
CA SER A 81 28.59 62.61 -2.15
C SER A 81 29.20 63.57 -3.18
N ILE A 82 29.10 64.88 -2.91
CA ILE A 82 29.91 65.95 -3.52
C ILE A 82 31.19 66.12 -2.71
#